data_AF-L7S677-F1
#
_entry.id   AF-L7S677-F1
#
_cell.length_a   1.000
_cell.length_b   1.000
_cell.length_c   1.000
_cell.angle_alpha   90.00
_cell.angle_beta   90.00
_cell.angle_gamma   90.00
#
_symmetry.space_group_name_H-M   'P 1'
#
loop_
_entity.id
_entity.type
_entity.pdbx_description
1 polymer ?
#
loop_
_entity_poly.entity_id
_entity_poly.type
_entity_poly.pdbx_seq_one_letter_code
_entity_poly.pdbx_strand_id
1 'polypeptide(L)'
;NTWLIGVVILLTTMLTAFLGYVLPWGQMSLWGATVITNLLSAIPYIGTTMVTWIWGGFSISNSTLTRFFTFHFLFPFIILALTTLHILFLHETGSNNPLGVNSDSDKISFHPYFTLKDILGVTLTLLLLTTVVFFSPYLLGDPENFSKANPMSTP
;
A
#
# COMPACT_ATOMS: atom_id res chain seq x y z
N ASN A 1 15.06 -15.40 -1.61
CA ASN A 1 13.97 -15.12 -2.57
C ASN A 1 12.73 -14.53 -1.91
N THR A 2 12.19 -15.17 -0.87
CA THR A 2 11.01 -14.70 -0.12
C THR A 2 11.11 -13.23 0.32
N TRP A 3 12.24 -12.83 0.92
CA TRP A 3 12.49 -11.44 1.34
C TRP A 3 12.36 -10.41 0.21
N LEU A 4 12.98 -10.68 -0.95
CA LEU A 4 12.95 -9.74 -2.08
C LEU A 4 11.52 -9.54 -2.59
N ILE A 5 10.70 -10.60 -2.67
CA ILE A 5 9.29 -10.45 -3.00
C ILE A 5 8.57 -9.63 -1.92
N GLY A 6 8.88 -9.85 -0.64
CA GLY A 6 8.31 -9.07 0.46
C GLY A 6 8.56 -7.56 0.29
N VAL A 7 9.78 -7.18 -0.13
CA VAL A 7 10.11 -5.78 -0.45
C VAL A 7 9.29 -5.28 -1.65
N VAL A 8 9.12 -6.08 -2.70
CA VAL A 8 8.29 -5.70 -3.86
C VAL A 8 6.82 -5.53 -3.46
N ILE A 9 6.27 -6.42 -2.64
CA ILE A 9 4.90 -6.31 -2.09
C ILE A 9 4.77 -5.02 -1.28
N LEU A 10 5.74 -4.72 -0.40
CA LEU A 10 5.75 -3.50 0.40
C LEU A 10 5.67 -2.26 -0.48
N LEU A 11 6.58 -2.13 -1.46
CA LEU A 11 6.63 -0.98 -2.36
C LEU A 11 5.36 -0.85 -3.22
N THR A 12 4.82 -1.97 -3.69
CA THR A 12 3.57 -1.97 -4.49
C THR A 12 2.36 -1.61 -3.62
N THR A 13 2.34 -2.02 -2.36
CA THR A 13 1.28 -1.66 -1.39
C THR A 13 1.34 -0.16 -1.06
N MET A 14 2.54 0.38 -0.85
CA MET A 14 2.74 1.83 -0.65
C MET A 14 2.24 2.63 -1.86
N LEU A 15 2.59 2.20 -3.08
CA LEU A 15 2.09 2.83 -4.30
C LEU A 15 0.57 2.75 -4.41
N THR A 16 -0.02 1.59 -4.12
CA THR A 16 -1.47 1.38 -4.18
C THR A 16 -2.21 2.28 -3.20
N ALA A 17 -1.73 2.38 -1.95
CA ALA A 17 -2.30 3.23 -0.91
C ALA A 17 -2.18 4.72 -1.27
N PHE A 18 -1.02 5.15 -1.77
CA PHE A 18 -0.83 6.51 -2.27
C PHE A 18 -1.83 6.86 -3.37
N LEU A 19 -1.95 6.02 -4.41
CA LEU A 19 -2.90 6.26 -5.50
C LEU A 19 -4.36 6.32 -5.00
N GLY A 20 -4.72 5.47 -4.04
CA GLY A 20 -6.04 5.46 -3.41
C GLY A 20 -6.32 6.75 -2.63
N TYR A 21 -5.32 7.26 -1.92
CA TYR A 21 -5.45 8.51 -1.16
C TYR A 21 -5.66 9.74 -2.05
N VAL A 22 -5.30 9.68 -3.34
CA VAL A 22 -5.55 10.77 -4.30
C VAL A 22 -7.02 10.81 -4.75
N LEU A 23 -7.73 9.68 -4.73
CA LEU A 23 -9.06 9.53 -5.34
C LEU A 23 -10.18 10.41 -4.74
N PRO A 24 -10.24 10.67 -3.43
CA PRO A 24 -11.26 11.56 -2.85
C PRO A 24 -11.18 13.00 -3.33
N TRP A 25 -10.05 13.40 -3.92
CA TRP A 25 -9.82 14.74 -4.48
C TRP A 25 -9.99 15.90 -3.48
N GLY A 26 -9.49 15.69 -2.25
CA GLY A 26 -9.35 16.74 -1.25
C GLY A 26 -8.03 17.51 -1.38
N GLN A 27 -7.80 18.49 -0.50
CA GLN A 27 -6.57 19.29 -0.52
C GLN A 27 -5.31 18.43 -0.33
N MET A 28 -5.27 17.59 0.70
CA MET A 28 -4.15 16.70 0.95
C MET A 28 -3.95 15.67 -0.16
N SER A 29 -5.03 15.20 -0.79
CA SER A 29 -4.97 14.37 -1.99
C SER A 29 -4.23 15.06 -3.15
N LEU A 30 -4.61 16.29 -3.51
CA LEU A 30 -4.01 17.02 -4.64
C LEU A 30 -2.55 17.37 -4.38
N TRP A 31 -2.27 17.96 -3.21
CA TRP A 31 -0.93 18.44 -2.90
C TRP A 31 0.04 17.30 -2.60
N GLY A 32 -0.43 16.25 -1.92
CA GLY A 32 0.34 15.02 -1.75
C GLY A 32 0.71 14.38 -3.10
N ALA A 33 -0.25 14.31 -4.03
CA ALA A 33 0.03 13.83 -5.38
C ALA A 33 1.07 14.69 -6.10
N THR A 34 0.96 16.02 -5.97
CA THR A 34 1.86 16.99 -6.60
C THR A 34 3.28 16.82 -6.08
N VAL A 35 3.48 16.78 -4.77
CA VAL A 35 4.82 16.66 -4.16
C VAL A 35 5.47 15.31 -4.48
N ILE A 36 4.74 14.20 -4.26
CA ILE A 36 5.32 12.85 -4.39
C ILE A 36 5.71 12.57 -5.84
N THR A 37 4.86 12.91 -6.81
CA THR A 37 5.19 12.66 -8.23
C THR A 37 6.28 13.60 -8.74
N ASN A 38 6.37 14.82 -8.23
CA ASN A 38 7.44 15.75 -8.57
C ASN A 38 8.82 15.29 -8.11
N LEU A 39 8.95 14.34 -7.17
CA LEU A 39 10.26 13.77 -6.83
C LEU A 39 10.98 13.18 -8.06
N LEU A 40 10.24 12.71 -9.07
CA LEU A 40 10.81 12.22 -10.32
C LEU A 40 11.49 13.31 -11.15
N SER A 41 11.14 14.59 -10.95
CA SER A 41 11.79 15.70 -11.66
C SER A 41 13.27 15.82 -11.31
N ALA A 42 13.71 15.23 -10.18
CA ALA A 42 15.11 15.21 -9.76
C ALA A 42 15.98 14.25 -10.61
N ILE A 43 15.39 13.39 -11.44
CA ILE A 43 16.15 12.51 -12.32
C ILE A 43 16.78 13.35 -13.45
N PRO A 44 18.12 13.31 -13.62
CA PRO A 44 18.79 14.09 -14.65
C PRO A 44 18.27 13.77 -16.05
N TYR A 45 18.18 14.79 -16.91
CA TYR A 45 17.79 14.74 -18.33
C TYR A 45 16.33 14.36 -18.63
N ILE A 46 15.74 13.41 -17.90
CA ILE A 46 14.41 12.84 -18.19
C ILE A 46 13.36 13.08 -17.10
N GLY A 47 13.72 13.73 -15.98
CA GLY A 47 12.81 13.87 -14.85
C GLY A 47 11.54 14.67 -15.17
N THR A 48 11.68 15.81 -15.85
CA THR A 48 10.54 16.67 -16.21
C THR A 48 9.60 16.01 -17.21
N THR A 49 10.14 15.22 -18.15
CA THR A 49 9.33 14.46 -19.11
C THR A 49 8.62 13.30 -18.43
N MET A 50 9.25 12.62 -17.46
CA MET A 50 8.61 11.59 -16.63
C MET A 50 7.40 12.14 -15.86
N VAL A 51 7.56 13.30 -15.19
CA VAL A 51 6.48 13.93 -14.40
C VAL A 51 5.29 14.26 -15.30
N THR A 52 5.51 14.99 -16.39
CA THR A 52 4.44 15.39 -17.31
C THR A 52 3.79 14.19 -18.00
N TRP A 53 4.55 13.12 -18.26
CA TRP A 53 4.01 11.86 -18.77
C TRP A 53 3.11 11.14 -17.75
N ILE A 54 3.48 11.12 -16.46
CA ILE A 54 2.62 10.54 -15.40
C ILE A 54 1.34 11.36 -15.24
N TRP A 55 1.45 12.68 -15.22
CA TRP A 55 0.29 13.55 -15.08
C TRP A 55 -0.63 13.50 -16.30
N GLY A 56 -0.08 13.27 -17.49
CA GLY A 56 -0.84 13.39 -18.74
C GLY A 56 -1.22 14.85 -19.00
N GLY A 57 -0.31 15.77 -18.69
CA GLY A 57 -0.50 17.23 -18.74
C GLY A 57 0.62 17.98 -18.03
N PHE A 58 0.47 19.30 -17.90
CA PHE A 58 1.44 20.17 -17.22
C PHE A 58 1.23 20.29 -15.71
N SER A 59 0.10 19.76 -15.22
CA SER A 59 -0.27 19.76 -13.81
C SER A 59 -1.19 18.57 -13.53
N ILE A 60 -1.37 18.27 -12.25
CA ILE A 60 -2.31 17.25 -11.80
C ILE A 60 -3.74 17.68 -12.16
N SER A 61 -4.43 16.84 -12.92
CA SER A 61 -5.75 17.14 -13.47
C SER A 61 -6.59 15.87 -13.62
N ASN A 62 -7.74 15.98 -14.31
CA ASN A 62 -8.65 14.86 -14.51
C ASN A 62 -8.00 13.67 -15.27
N SER A 63 -7.06 13.94 -16.18
CA SER A 63 -6.31 12.88 -16.87
C SER A 63 -5.46 12.07 -15.87
N THR A 64 -4.83 12.74 -14.91
CA THR A 64 -4.08 12.10 -13.82
C THR A 64 -4.99 11.24 -12.96
N LEU A 65 -6.12 11.79 -12.50
CA LEU A 65 -7.05 11.11 -11.61
C LEU A 65 -7.62 9.83 -12.22
N THR A 66 -8.01 9.88 -13.50
CA THR A 66 -8.55 8.72 -14.23
C THR A 66 -7.53 7.58 -14.34
N ARG A 67 -6.26 7.92 -14.59
CA ARG A 67 -5.17 6.94 -14.64
C ARG A 67 -4.87 6.38 -13.26
N PHE A 68 -4.85 7.23 -12.23
CA PHE A 68 -4.58 6.82 -10.86
C PHE A 68 -5.66 5.87 -10.35
N PHE A 69 -6.93 6.12 -10.68
CA PHE A 69 -8.02 5.19 -10.40
C PHE A 69 -7.77 3.82 -11.05
N THR A 70 -7.41 3.82 -12.34
CA THR A 70 -7.15 2.57 -13.08
C THR A 70 -6.00 1.77 -12.45
N PHE A 71 -4.91 2.44 -12.08
CA PHE A 71 -3.78 1.79 -11.42
C PHE A 71 -4.09 1.35 -9.99
N HIS A 72 -4.79 2.17 -9.20
CA HIS A 72 -5.25 1.81 -7.86
C HIS A 72 -6.16 0.57 -7.89
N PHE A 73 -6.99 0.42 -8.92
CA PHE A 73 -7.80 -0.77 -9.13
C PHE A 73 -6.95 -1.99 -9.51
N LEU A 74 -5.97 -1.83 -10.40
CA LEU A 74 -5.15 -2.92 -10.91
C LEU A 74 -4.17 -3.50 -9.87
N PHE A 75 -3.47 -2.64 -9.13
CA PHE A 75 -2.36 -3.06 -8.26
C PHE A 75 -2.74 -4.04 -7.14
N PRO A 76 -3.91 -3.97 -6.49
CA PRO A 76 -4.35 -4.99 -5.53
C PRO A 76 -4.33 -6.42 -6.12
N PHE A 77 -4.69 -6.60 -7.39
CA PHE A 77 -4.64 -7.91 -8.04
C PHE A 77 -3.20 -8.36 -8.33
N ILE A 78 -2.31 -7.41 -8.63
CA ILE A 78 -0.87 -7.68 -8.75
C ILE A 78 -0.29 -8.08 -7.39
N ILE A 79 -0.67 -7.40 -6.31
CA ILE A 79 -0.27 -7.73 -4.93
C ILE A 79 -0.74 -9.14 -4.56
N LEU A 80 -1.97 -9.53 -4.94
CA LEU A 80 -2.46 -10.90 -4.74
C LEU A 80 -1.55 -11.93 -5.43
N ALA A 81 -1.21 -11.71 -6.71
CA ALA A 81 -0.31 -12.61 -7.44
C ALA A 81 1.10 -12.66 -6.81
N LEU A 82 1.65 -11.52 -6.40
CA LEU A 82 2.93 -11.45 -5.68
C LEU A 82 2.87 -12.15 -4.33
N THR A 83 1.75 -12.10 -3.62
CA THR A 83 1.57 -12.77 -2.32
C THR A 83 1.57 -14.29 -2.49
N THR A 84 0.93 -14.81 -3.54
CA THR A 84 1.02 -16.23 -3.89
C THR A 84 2.47 -16.65 -4.16
N LEU A 85 3.22 -15.84 -4.92
CA LEU A 85 4.65 -16.09 -5.18
C LEU A 85 5.49 -16.03 -3.89
N HIS A 86 5.18 -15.09 -2.99
CA HIS A 86 5.84 -14.94 -1.70
C HIS A 86 5.64 -16.19 -0.82
N ILE A 87 4.41 -16.70 -0.75
CA ILE A 87 4.07 -17.90 0.01
C ILE A 87 4.73 -19.13 -0.62
N LEU A 88 4.76 -19.24 -1.96
CA LEU A 88 5.44 -20.34 -2.65
C LEU A 88 6.91 -20.41 -2.23
N PHE A 89 7.67 -19.31 -2.31
CA PHE A 89 9.07 -19.33 -1.88
C PHE A 89 9.25 -19.51 -0.37
N LEU A 90 8.29 -19.10 0.46
CA LEU A 90 8.30 -19.43 1.88
C LEU A 90 8.12 -20.95 2.10
N HIS A 91 7.29 -21.60 1.31
CA HIS A 91 7.03 -23.04 1.43
C HIS A 91 8.24 -23.91 1.03
N GLU A 92 9.10 -23.42 0.14
CA GLU A 92 10.34 -24.12 -0.23
C GLU A 92 11.29 -24.32 0.96
N THR A 93 11.35 -23.36 1.89
CA THR A 93 12.26 -23.42 3.06
C THR A 93 11.54 -23.66 4.39
N GLY A 94 10.23 -23.41 4.45
CA GLY A 94 9.49 -23.28 5.69
C GLY A 94 9.72 -21.94 6.41
N SER A 95 8.99 -21.75 7.51
CA SER A 95 9.12 -20.56 8.37
C SER A 95 10.37 -20.62 9.24
N ASN A 96 10.96 -19.45 9.53
CA ASN A 96 11.97 -19.32 10.56
C ASN A 96 11.31 -19.33 11.97
N ASN A 97 12.12 -19.42 13.02
CA ASN A 97 11.68 -19.39 14.41
C ASN A 97 12.48 -18.36 15.23
N PRO A 98 12.02 -17.98 16.44
CA PRO A 98 12.66 -16.94 17.25
C PRO A 98 14.12 -17.22 17.63
N LEU A 99 14.52 -18.50 17.68
CA LEU A 99 15.90 -18.89 18.01
C LEU A 99 16.83 -18.83 16.80
N GLY A 100 16.28 -18.75 15.58
CA GLY A 100 17.06 -18.71 14.33
C GLY A 100 17.83 -19.99 14.03
N VAL A 101 17.51 -21.10 14.69
CA VAL A 101 18.11 -22.43 14.47
C VAL A 101 17.20 -23.30 13.63
N ASN A 102 17.69 -24.40 13.06
CA ASN A 102 16.82 -25.33 12.31
C ASN A 102 15.77 -25.97 13.26
N SER A 103 14.49 -25.88 12.91
CA SER A 103 13.36 -26.43 13.67
C SER A 103 12.80 -27.75 13.11
N ASP A 104 13.45 -28.39 12.14
CA ASP A 104 12.98 -29.62 11.48
C ASP A 104 12.72 -30.77 12.47
N SER A 105 13.48 -30.83 13.57
CA SER A 105 13.32 -31.86 14.59
C SER A 105 12.07 -31.70 15.47
N ASP A 106 11.41 -30.54 15.45
CA ASP A 106 10.29 -30.19 16.31
C ASP A 106 9.18 -29.45 15.55
N LYS A 107 8.84 -29.95 14.36
CA LYS A 107 7.74 -29.42 13.56
C LYS A 107 6.40 -29.94 14.10
N ILE A 108 5.45 -29.02 14.27
CA ILE A 108 4.04 -29.33 14.51
C ILE A 108 3.21 -29.05 13.26
N SER A 109 2.06 -29.71 13.13
CA SER A 109 1.14 -29.46 12.04
C SER A 109 0.57 -28.04 12.08
N PHE A 110 0.29 -27.45 10.91
CA PHE A 110 -0.31 -26.11 10.85
C PHE A 110 -1.70 -26.08 11.50
N HIS A 111 -2.54 -27.06 11.14
CA HIS A 111 -3.82 -27.30 11.79
C HIS A 111 -3.67 -28.35 12.91
N PRO A 112 -4.24 -28.15 14.11
CA PRO A 112 -5.09 -27.02 14.52
C PRO A 112 -4.32 -25.83 15.11
N TYR A 113 -3.04 -26.01 15.42
CA TYR A 113 -2.27 -25.09 16.28
C TYR A 113 -2.20 -23.66 15.74
N PHE A 114 -1.66 -23.48 14.54
CA PHE A 114 -1.55 -22.15 13.93
C PHE A 114 -2.88 -21.65 13.39
N THR A 115 -3.78 -22.53 12.95
CA THR A 115 -5.14 -22.12 12.55
C THR A 115 -5.89 -21.42 13.70
N LEU A 116 -5.86 -21.98 14.90
CA LEU A 116 -6.51 -21.36 16.07
C LEU A 116 -5.82 -20.06 16.49
N LYS A 117 -4.48 -20.02 16.43
CA LYS A 117 -3.70 -18.82 16.72
C LYS A 117 -3.99 -17.69 15.73
N ASP A 118 -4.14 -18.01 14.45
CA ASP A 118 -4.45 -17.05 13.40
C ASP A 118 -5.88 -16.52 13.52
N ILE A 119 -6.86 -17.38 13.88
CA ILE A 119 -8.23 -16.94 14.17
C ILE A 119 -8.25 -15.93 15.33
N LEU A 120 -7.50 -16.18 16.40
CA LEU A 120 -7.35 -15.21 17.48
C LEU A 120 -6.73 -13.90 16.97
N GLY A 121 -5.68 -13.96 16.15
CA GLY A 121 -5.08 -12.78 15.54
C GLY A 121 -6.07 -11.96 14.70
N VAL A 122 -6.85 -12.63 13.84
CA VAL A 122 -7.87 -11.99 12.98
C VAL A 122 -8.99 -11.36 13.82
N THR A 123 -9.45 -12.03 14.88
CA THR A 123 -10.50 -11.47 15.74
C THR A 123 -10.02 -10.21 16.47
N LEU A 124 -8.76 -10.17 16.92
CA LEU A 124 -8.17 -8.98 17.55
C LEU A 124 -7.97 -7.83 16.55
N THR A 125 -7.50 -8.10 15.33
CA THR A 125 -7.35 -7.05 14.30
C THR A 125 -8.70 -6.49 13.85
N LEU A 126 -9.73 -7.33 13.71
CA LEU A 126 -11.10 -6.88 13.41
C LEU A 126 -11.70 -6.07 14.56
N LEU A 127 -11.44 -6.45 15.81
CA LEU A 127 -11.86 -5.66 16.97
C LEU A 127 -11.23 -4.26 16.91
N LEU A 128 -9.91 -4.16 16.70
CA LEU A 128 -9.24 -2.87 16.56
C LEU A 128 -9.79 -2.05 15.39
N LEU A 129 -9.94 -2.66 14.21
CA LEU A 129 -10.48 -1.98 13.04
C LEU A 129 -11.91 -1.45 13.29
N THR A 130 -12.79 -2.29 13.84
CA THR A 130 -14.17 -1.90 14.12
C THR A 130 -14.25 -0.82 15.20
N THR A 131 -13.37 -0.86 16.22
CA THR A 131 -13.33 0.23 17.20
C THR A 131 -12.96 1.57 16.57
N VAL A 132 -11.97 1.60 15.68
CA VAL A 132 -11.61 2.83 14.95
C VAL A 132 -12.79 3.28 14.07
N VAL A 133 -13.37 2.37 13.28
CA VAL A 133 -14.45 2.72 12.34
C VAL A 133 -15.72 3.23 13.05
N PHE A 134 -16.15 2.59 14.15
CA PHE A 134 -17.41 2.95 14.81
C PHE A 134 -17.29 4.06 15.85
N PHE A 135 -16.17 4.18 16.55
CA PHE A 135 -16.02 5.17 17.62
C PHE A 135 -15.15 6.37 17.25
N SER A 136 -14.21 6.23 16.31
CA SER A 136 -13.28 7.30 15.96
C SER A 136 -12.83 7.24 14.48
N PRO A 137 -13.76 7.31 13.50
CA PRO A 137 -13.46 7.03 12.09
C PRO A 137 -12.44 7.98 11.46
N TYR A 138 -12.26 9.16 12.04
CA TYR A 138 -11.34 10.19 11.54
C TYR A 138 -10.01 10.25 12.31
N LEU A 139 -9.79 9.36 13.29
CA LEU A 139 -8.60 9.37 14.15
C LEU A 139 -7.28 9.29 13.36
N LEU A 140 -7.28 8.54 12.25
CA LEU A 140 -6.09 8.29 11.43
C LEU A 140 -6.10 9.09 10.12
N GLY A 141 -7.01 10.06 9.98
CA GLY A 141 -7.16 10.89 8.78
C GLY A 141 -6.75 12.33 9.01
N ASP A 142 -6.58 13.08 7.91
CA ASP A 142 -6.31 14.51 7.94
C ASP A 142 -7.61 15.32 7.66
N PRO A 143 -8.02 16.25 8.54
CA PRO A 143 -9.21 17.06 8.35
C PRO A 143 -9.24 17.86 7.04
N GLU A 144 -8.09 18.25 6.50
CA GLU A 144 -8.02 19.06 5.29
C GLU A 144 -8.47 18.30 4.05
N ASN A 145 -8.43 16.97 4.07
CA ASN A 145 -8.91 16.16 2.96
C ASN A 145 -10.44 16.16 2.82
N PHE A 146 -11.19 16.75 3.76
CA PHE A 146 -12.62 17.05 3.61
C PHE A 146 -12.87 18.31 2.79
N SER A 147 -11.88 19.20 2.67
CA SER A 147 -11.98 20.36 1.80
C SER A 147 -11.63 19.98 0.36
N LYS A 148 -12.43 20.44 -0.61
CA LYS A 148 -12.19 20.16 -2.03
C LYS A 148 -10.84 20.71 -2.45
N ALA A 149 -10.12 19.95 -3.29
CA ALA A 149 -8.85 20.37 -3.84
C ALA A 149 -8.92 21.75 -4.51
N ASN A 150 -8.03 22.67 -4.11
CA ASN A 150 -7.85 23.97 -4.72
C ASN A 150 -6.39 24.12 -5.19
N PRO A 151 -6.11 24.10 -6.51
CA PRO A 151 -4.75 24.20 -7.02
C PRO A 151 -4.09 25.57 -6.78
N MET A 152 -4.88 26.58 -6.37
CA MET A 152 -4.40 27.93 -6.08
C MET A 152 -4.12 28.18 -4.59
N SER A 153 -4.43 27.20 -3.73
CA SER A 153 -4.20 27.31 -2.28
C SER A 153 -3.64 26.00 -1.76
N THR A 154 -2.35 26.03 -1.43
CA THR A 154 -1.77 25.03 -0.53
C THR A 154 -2.42 25.21 0.85
N PRO A 155 -2.71 24.11 1.56
CA PRO A 155 -3.10 24.22 2.96
C PRO A 155 -2.03 24.87 3.84
#